data_AF-A0A8T6USX2-F1
#
_entry.id   AF-A0A8T6USX2-F1
#
_cell.length_a   1.000
_cell.length_b   1.000
_cell.length_c   1.000
_cell.angle_alpha   90.00
_cell.angle_beta   90.00
_cell.angle_gamma   90.00
#
_symmetry.space_group_name_H-M   'P 1'
#
loop_
_entity.id
_entity.type
_entity.pdbx_description
1 polymer ?
#
loop_
_entity_poly.entity_id
_entity_poly.type
_entity_poly.pdbx_seq_one_letter_code
_entity_poly.pdbx_strand_id
1 'polypeptide(L)' 'MRDIDVKICLVTNIYEPYQLGGTEVYVKALTKGIRSSGHDIFVITTCPAAKGFRGV' A
#
# COMPACT_ATOMS: atom_id res chain seq x y z
N MET A 1 23.81 5.06 -14.25
CA MET A 1 23.02 5.77 -13.22
C MET A 1 22.87 4.80 -12.07
N ARG A 2 23.40 5.08 -10.87
CA ARG A 2 23.20 4.19 -9.73
C ARG A 2 21.79 4.46 -9.21
N ASP A 3 20.89 3.51 -9.36
CA ASP A 3 19.63 3.54 -8.62
C ASP A 3 19.95 3.45 -7.14
N ILE A 4 19.50 4.45 -6.39
CA ILE A 4 19.64 4.51 -4.94
C ILE A 4 18.55 3.60 -4.37
N ASP A 5 18.93 2.59 -3.59
CA ASP A 5 17.95 1.83 -2.81
C ASP A 5 17.35 2.74 -1.72
N VAL A 6 16.01 2.82 -1.67
CA VAL A 6 15.27 3.70 -0.76
C VAL A 6 14.20 2.93 -0.01
N LYS A 7 13.87 3.43 1.18
CA LYS A 7 12.76 2.94 2.01
C LYS A 7 11.56 3.87 1.90
N ILE A 8 10.43 3.35 1.46
CA ILE A 8 9.20 4.09 1.22
C ILE A 8 8.09 3.56 2.14
N CYS A 9 7.46 4.45 2.90
CA CYS A 9 6.28 4.13 3.70
C CYS A 9 5.04 4.79 3.08
N LEU A 10 4.14 3.98 2.52
CA LEU A 10 2.88 4.44 1.96
C LEU A 10 1.77 4.34 3.02
N VAL A 11 1.19 5.47 3.42
CA VAL A 11 0.02 5.50 4.29
C VAL A 11 -1.21 5.82 3.43
N THR A 12 -2.15 4.90 3.37
CA THR A 12 -3.38 5.05 2.55
C THR A 12 -4.54 4.34 3.24
N ASN A 13 -5.75 4.86 3.17
CA ASN A 13 -6.96 4.11 3.57
C ASN A 13 -7.46 3.17 2.46
N ILE A 14 -6.79 3.16 1.31
CA ILE A 14 -7.20 2.48 0.08
C ILE A 14 -6.10 1.49 -0.30
N TYR A 15 -6.17 0.30 0.30
CA TYR A 15 -5.34 -0.86 -0.01
C TYR A 15 -6.15 -2.11 0.32
N GLU A 16 -5.95 -3.20 -0.43
CA GLU A 16 -6.67 -4.48 -0.23
C GLU A 16 -6.76 -4.87 1.26
N PRO A 17 -7.85 -5.51 1.74
CA PRO A 17 -9.01 -6.01 1.00
C PRO A 17 -10.33 -5.33 1.41
N TYR A 18 -10.67 -4.15 0.89
CA TYR A 18 -11.84 -3.43 1.43
C TYR A 18 -12.85 -2.91 0.40
N GLN A 19 -12.45 -2.43 -0.78
CA GLN A 19 -13.34 -2.17 -1.91
C GLN A 19 -12.60 -2.43 -3.24
N LEU A 20 -13.29 -2.92 -4.27
CA LEU A 20 -12.71 -3.06 -5.61
C LEU A 20 -12.99 -1.78 -6.40
N GLY A 21 -11.99 -0.95 -6.60
CA GLY A 21 -12.05 0.30 -7.35
C GLY A 21 -10.74 0.61 -8.08
N GLY A 22 -10.75 1.68 -8.88
CA GLY A 22 -9.58 2.08 -9.68
C GLY A 22 -8.37 2.48 -8.82
N THR A 23 -8.64 3.05 -7.64
CA THR A 23 -7.59 3.52 -6.73
C THR A 23 -6.85 2.36 -6.08
N GLU A 24 -7.52 1.26 -5.72
CA GLU A 24 -6.90 0.06 -5.16
C GLU A 24 -6.00 -0.64 -6.18
N VAL A 25 -6.48 -0.74 -7.43
CA VAL A 25 -5.69 -1.29 -8.54
C VAL A 25 -4.43 -0.44 -8.77
N TYR A 26 -4.58 0.89 -8.73
CA TYR A 26 -3.46 1.81 -8.84
C TYR A 26 -2.44 1.62 -7.72
N VAL A 27 -2.88 1.59 -6.45
CA VAL A 27 -1.97 1.43 -5.31
C VAL A 27 -1.22 0.10 -5.39
N LYS A 28 -1.91 -0.98 -5.79
CA LYS A 28 -1.28 -2.30 -6.00
C LYS A 28 -0.25 -2.28 -7.14
N ALA A 29 -0.54 -1.60 -8.24
CA ALA A 29 0.39 -1.45 -9.35
C ALA A 29 1.61 -0.62 -8.95
N LEU A 30 1.39 0.46 -8.20
CA LEU A 30 2.43 1.35 -7.70
C LEU A 30 3.39 0.61 -6.75
N THR A 31 2.87 -0.09 -5.74
CA THR A 31 3.71 -0.81 -4.77
C THR A 31 4.50 -1.94 -5.44
N LYS A 32 3.90 -2.63 -6.41
CA LYS A 32 4.59 -3.63 -7.23
C LYS A 32 5.70 -3.01 -8.07
N GLY A 33 5.44 -1.86 -8.71
CA GLY A 33 6.41 -1.13 -9.51
C GLY A 33 7.64 -0.73 -8.69
N ILE A 34 7.41 -0.06 -7.56
CA ILE A 34 8.47 0.39 -6.64
C ILE A 34 9.34 -0.78 -6.17
N ARG A 35 8.72 -1.89 -5.77
CA ARG A 35 9.45 -3.09 -5.36
C ARG A 35 10.25 -3.72 -6.51
N SER A 36 9.69 -3.73 -7.72
CA SER A 36 10.38 -4.25 -8.91
C SER A 36 11.56 -3.38 -9.36
N SER A 37 11.55 -2.09 -9.01
CA SER A 37 12.67 -1.15 -9.20
C SER A 37 13.79 -1.32 -8.17
N GLY A 38 13.66 -2.26 -7.22
CA GLY A 38 14.70 -2.55 -6.23
C GLY A 38 14.64 -1.71 -4.97
N HIS A 39 13.54 -0.99 -4.74
CA HIS A 39 13.32 -0.22 -3.50
C HIS A 39 12.50 -1.01 -2.48
N ASP A 40 12.71 -0.73 -1.20
CA ASP A 40 11.92 -1.27 -0.10
C ASP A 40 10.65 -0.42 0.11
N ILE A 41 9.48 -1.05 0.10
CA ILE A 41 8.19 -0.39 0.30
C ILE A 41 7.32 -1.12 1.30
N PHE A 42 6.79 -0.37 2.26
CA PHE A 42 5.85 -0.81 3.27
C PHE A 42 4.55 -0.02 3.19
N VAL A 43 3.41 -0.68 3.35
CA VAL A 43 2.08 -0.06 3.26
C VAL A 43 1.38 -0.14 4.62
N ILE A 44 0.97 1.02 5.14
CA ILE A 44 0.07 1.14 6.28
C ILE A 44 -1.31 1.48 5.74
N THR A 45 -2.28 0.61 6.01
CA THR A 45 -3.67 0.85 5.62
C THR A 45 -4.64 0.73 6.78
N THR A 46 -5.75 1.45 6.68
CA THR A 46 -6.87 1.29 7.61
C THR A 46 -7.49 -0.09 7.43
N CYS A 47 -7.73 -0.79 8.54
CA CYS A 47 -8.61 -1.95 8.56
C CYS A 47 -10.03 -1.45 8.86
N PRO A 48 -10.98 -1.44 7.90
CA PRO A 48 -12.37 -1.16 8.17
C PRO A 48 -12.92 -2.15 9.19
N ALA A 49 -13.76 -1.62 10.08
CA ALA A 49 -14.35 -2.34 11.20
C ALA A 49 -15.16 -3.60 10.83
N ALA A 50 -15.42 -3.86 9.54
CA ALA A 50 -16.10 -5.07 9.05
C ALA A 50 -15.35 -6.38 9.35
N LYS A 51 -14.07 -6.31 9.75
CA LYS A 51 -13.36 -7.40 10.44
C LYS A 51 -12.75 -6.91 11.76
N GLY A 52 -13.61 -6.55 12.71
CA GLY A 52 -13.30 -6.72 14.14
C GLY A 52 -12.22 -5.82 14.73
N PHE A 53 -12.25 -4.51 14.46
CA PHE A 53 -11.62 -3.55 15.37
C PHE A 53 -12.69 -2.57 15.89
N ARG A 54 -13.17 -2.81 17.11
CA ARG A 54 -13.90 -1.84 17.92
C ARG A 54 -12.88 -1.05 18.72
N GLY A 55 -12.45 0.08 18.18
CA GLY A 55 -11.82 1.13 18.98
C GLY A 55 -12.91 1.90 19.70
N VAL A 56 -12.72 2.08 21.02
CA VAL A 56 -13.55 2.81 21.99
C VAL A 56 -13.98 4.19 21.51
#